data_AF-A0A392V816-F1
#
_entry.id   AF-A0A392V816-F1
#
_cell.length_a   1.000
_cell.length_b   1.000
_cell.length_c   1.000
_cell.angle_alpha   90.00
_cell.angle_beta   90.00
_cell.angle_gamma   90.00
#
_symmetry.space_group_name_H-M   'P 1'
#
loop_
_entity.id
_entity.type
_entity.pdbx_description
1 polymer ?
#
loop_
_entity_poly.entity_id
_entity_poly.type
_entity_poly.pdbx_seq_one_letter_code
_entity_poly.pdbx_strand_id
1 'polypeptide(L)' 'ICATADCASGQVSCNGAGAIPPATLVEITVASNGGQDFYDVSNVDGFNIPMSVTPQGGSGDCKTSSCPGNINV' A
#
# COMPACT_ATOMS: atom_id res chain seq x y z
N ILE A 1 0.53 6.09 19.22
CA ILE A 1 -0.81 5.54 18.93
C ILE A 1 -1.46 6.41 17.86
N CYS A 2 -2.04 5.78 16.84
CA CYS A 2 -2.69 6.41 15.70
C CYS A 2 -4.20 6.10 15.70
N ALA A 3 -5.00 6.98 15.09
CA ALA A 3 -6.45 6.79 15.00
C ALA A 3 -6.85 5.74 13.94
N THR A 4 -6.08 5.61 12.87
CA THR A 4 -6.25 4.61 11.80
C THR A 4 -4.90 3.98 11.49
N ALA A 5 -4.87 2.71 11.06
CA ALA A 5 -3.66 2.02 10.63
C ALA A 5 -2.51 2.04 11.68
N ASP A 6 -2.85 2.01 12.97
CA ASP A 6 -1.86 1.87 14.05
C ASP A 6 -1.18 0.50 13.95
N CYS A 7 0.14 0.44 14.16
CA CYS A 7 0.90 -0.80 14.13
C CYS A 7 1.31 -1.30 15.52
N ALA A 8 0.69 -0.76 16.59
CA ALA A 8 0.84 -1.16 17.99
C ALA A 8 2.28 -1.19 18.55
N SER A 9 3.25 -0.58 17.88
CA SER A 9 4.64 -0.53 18.35
C SER A 9 4.85 0.45 19.52
N GLY A 10 3.90 1.38 19.74
CA GLY A 10 4.07 2.49 20.68
C GLY A 10 5.09 3.55 20.23
N GLN A 11 5.63 3.42 19.02
CA GLN A 11 6.66 4.28 18.44
C GLN A 11 6.25 4.78 17.06
N VAL A 12 7.02 5.70 16.47
CA VAL A 12 6.83 6.10 15.06
C VAL A 12 7.19 4.95 14.11
N SER A 13 8.26 4.20 14.41
CA SER A 13 8.62 2.99 13.65
C SER A 13 7.68 1.84 14.00
N CYS A 14 7.22 1.09 12.99
CA CYS A 14 6.38 -0.09 13.19
C CYS A 14 7.15 -1.36 13.55
N ASN A 15 8.48 -1.37 13.42
CA ASN A 15 9.35 -2.47 13.86
C ASN A 15 8.93 -3.87 13.34
N GLY A 16 8.47 -3.93 12.09
CA GLY A 16 8.02 -5.18 11.44
C GLY A 16 6.57 -5.58 11.74
N ALA A 17 5.86 -4.85 12.60
CA ALA A 17 4.41 -5.03 12.78
C ALA A 17 3.63 -4.44 11.58
N GLY A 18 2.58 -5.13 11.17
CA GLY A 18 1.62 -4.63 10.19
C GLY A 18 0.67 -3.59 10.79
N ALA A 19 -0.03 -2.86 9.92
CA ALA A 19 -1.10 -1.96 10.33
C ALA A 19 -2.32 -2.76 10.83
N ILE A 20 -3.02 -2.24 11.84
CA ILE A 20 -4.32 -2.74 12.27
C ILE A 20 -5.39 -2.18 11.32
N PRO A 21 -6.18 -3.03 10.62
CA PRO A 21 -7.25 -2.58 9.73
C PRO A 21 -8.33 -1.75 10.45
N PRO A 22 -9.00 -0.79 9.76
CA PRO A 22 -8.93 -0.57 8.33
C PRO A 22 -7.72 0.25 7.86
N ALA A 23 -7.10 -0.18 6.77
CA ALA A 23 -5.96 0.49 6.13
C ALA A 23 -5.96 0.27 4.61
N THR A 24 -5.82 1.34 3.83
CA THR A 24 -5.50 1.22 2.40
C THR A 24 -4.07 0.68 2.28
N LEU A 25 -3.85 -0.33 1.44
CA LEU A 25 -2.53 -0.94 1.23
C LEU A 25 -1.98 -0.63 -0.16
N VAL A 26 -0.66 -0.51 -0.26
CA VAL A 26 0.08 -0.68 -1.52
C VAL A 26 0.86 -1.97 -1.37
N GLU A 27 0.59 -2.94 -2.23
CA GLU A 27 1.23 -4.24 -2.23
C GLU A 27 2.19 -4.30 -3.42
N ILE A 28 3.44 -4.75 -3.20
CA ILE A 28 4.47 -4.83 -4.24
C ILE A 28 5.21 -6.16 -4.10
N THR A 29 5.19 -6.96 -5.16
CA THR A 29 6.04 -8.14 -5.34
C THR A 29 7.11 -7.80 -6.37
N VAL A 30 8.36 -7.68 -5.90
CA VAL A 30 9.52 -7.40 -6.77
C VAL A 30 10.13 -8.71 -7.25
N ALA A 31 10.27 -8.86 -8.56
CA ALA A 31 10.86 -10.05 -9.16
C ALA A 31 12.39 -10.01 -9.09
N SER A 32 12.99 -11.20 -8.91
CA SER A 32 14.45 -11.36 -9.01
C SER A 32 14.94 -11.14 -10.45
N ASN A 33 16.20 -10.68 -10.60
CA ASN A 33 16.91 -10.59 -11.87
C ASN A 33 16.23 -9.71 -12.93
N GLY A 34 15.52 -8.65 -12.51
CA GLY A 34 14.83 -7.75 -13.44
C GLY A 34 13.63 -8.39 -14.13
N GLY A 35 12.99 -9.37 -13.46
CA GLY A 35 11.75 -9.97 -13.93
C GLY A 35 10.54 -9.03 -13.82
N GLN A 36 9.34 -9.59 -13.98
CA GLN A 36 8.09 -8.84 -13.92
C GLN A 36 7.63 -8.61 -12.47
N ASP A 37 7.62 -7.34 -12.07
CA ASP A 37 7.02 -6.93 -10.79
C ASP A 37 5.49 -6.93 -10.89
N PHE A 38 4.84 -7.20 -9.75
CA PHE A 38 3.40 -7.05 -9.57
C PHE A 38 3.13 -6.06 -8.44
N TYR A 39 2.15 -5.18 -8.62
CA TYR A 39 1.80 -4.19 -7.63
C TYR A 39 0.35 -3.73 -7.79
N ASP A 40 -0.26 -3.31 -6.68
CA ASP A 40 -1.62 -2.78 -6.67
C ASP A 40 -1.88 -1.91 -5.44
N VAL A 41 -2.94 -1.09 -5.52
CA VAL A 41 -3.57 -0.48 -4.37
C VAL A 41 -4.75 -1.35 -3.97
N SER A 42 -4.77 -1.77 -2.71
CA SER A 42 -5.71 -2.74 -2.17
C SER A 42 -6.56 -2.13 -1.06
N ASN A 43 -7.86 -2.40 -1.14
CA ASN A 43 -8.83 -2.12 -0.08
C ASN A 43 -9.35 -3.41 0.58
N VAL A 44 -8.63 -4.53 0.43
CA VAL A 44 -8.97 -5.80 1.09
C VAL A 44 -9.00 -5.62 2.61
N ASP A 45 -8.05 -4.85 3.15
CA ASP A 45 -7.97 -4.47 4.57
C ASP A 45 -8.73 -3.16 4.86
N GLY A 46 -9.65 -2.76 4.00
CA GLY A 46 -10.45 -1.54 4.16
C GLY A 46 -9.79 -0.28 3.60
N PHE A 47 -10.23 0.88 4.09
CA PHE A 47 -9.78 2.19 3.64
C PHE A 47 -9.60 3.13 4.82
N ASN A 48 -8.57 3.96 4.76
CA ASN A 48 -8.39 5.10 5.66
C ASN A 48 -8.05 6.37 4.88
N ILE A 49 -7.14 6.28 3.90
CA ILE A 49 -6.72 7.40 3.05
C ILE A 49 -6.58 7.00 1.56
N PRO A 50 -6.78 7.93 0.61
CA PRO A 50 -6.50 7.69 -0.81
C PRO A 50 -5.02 7.43 -1.07
N MET A 51 -4.71 6.52 -1.99
CA MET A 51 -3.33 6.21 -2.39
C MET A 51 -3.22 5.85 -3.87
N SER A 52 -1.99 5.97 -4.41
CA SER A 52 -1.61 5.51 -5.73
C SER A 52 -0.17 5.02 -5.74
N VAL A 53 0.11 4.02 -6.57
CA VAL A 53 1.47 3.57 -6.90
C VAL A 53 1.70 3.72 -8.41
N THR A 54 2.75 4.44 -8.77
CA THR A 54 3.14 4.71 -10.16
C THR A 54 4.59 4.26 -10.36
N PRO A 55 4.85 3.24 -11.19
CA PRO A 55 6.21 2.86 -11.54
C PRO A 55 6.97 4.01 -12.20
N GLN A 56 8.26 4.15 -11.90
CA GLN A 56 9.17 5.12 -12.52
C GLN A 56 10.30 4.36 -13.21
N GLY A 57 10.36 4.40 -14.53
CA GLY A 57 11.22 3.53 -15.33
C GLY A 57 10.61 2.12 -15.53
N GLY A 58 11.46 1.11 -15.67
CA GLY A 58 11.02 -0.24 -16.03
C GLY A 58 10.53 -0.35 -17.47
N SER A 59 10.00 -1.52 -17.84
CA SER A 59 9.41 -1.75 -19.16
C SER A 59 8.18 -2.66 -19.06
N GLY A 60 7.29 -2.58 -20.05
CA GLY A 60 6.00 -3.28 -20.05
C GLY A 60 4.83 -2.33 -19.79
N ASP A 61 3.75 -2.85 -19.20
CA ASP A 61 2.51 -2.10 -18.99
C ASP A 61 2.69 -0.90 -18.06
N CYS A 62 3.41 -1.09 -16.94
CA CYS A 62 3.82 -0.03 -16.00
C CYS A 62 2.72 1.01 -15.66
N LYS A 63 1.46 0.57 -15.56
CA LYS A 63 0.30 1.45 -15.33
C LYS A 63 0.24 1.87 -13.87
N THR A 64 -0.32 3.04 -13.61
CA THR A 64 -0.62 3.46 -12.23
C THR A 64 -1.77 2.62 -11.67
N SER A 65 -1.59 2.10 -10.45
CA SER A 65 -2.70 1.56 -9.64
C SER A 65 -3.10 2.61 -8.61
N SER A 66 -4.39 2.85 -8.41
CA SER A 66 -4.88 3.94 -7.55
C SER A 66 -6.26 3.68 -6.98
N CYS A 67 -6.43 4.07 -5.72
CA CYS A 67 -7.70 4.33 -5.07
C CYS A 67 -7.74 5.82 -4.69
N PRO A 68 -8.20 6.71 -5.60
CA PRO A 68 -8.09 8.16 -5.42
C PRO A 68 -9.28 8.77 -4.68
N GLY A 69 -10.41 8.06 -4.63
CA GLY A 69 -11.63 8.53 -3.99
C GLY A 69 -11.55 8.40 -2.47
N ASN A 70 -12.12 9.37 -1.76
CA ASN A 70 -12.45 9.17 -0.35
C ASN A 70 -13.68 8.26 -0.25
N ILE A 71 -13.49 7.01 0.17
CA ILE A 71 -14.56 6.01 0.33
C ILE A 71 -14.92 5.76 1.79
N ASN A 72 -14.47 6.62 2.70
CA ASN A 72 -14.96 6.61 4.09
C ASN A 72 -16.47 6.88 4.09
N VAL A 73 -17.24 6.04 4.80
CA VAL A 73 -18.69 6.14 5.00
C VAL A 73 -19.04 6.44 6.45
#